data_AF-A0A9F2RCL4-F1
#
_entry.id   AF-A0A9F2RCL4-F1
#
_cell.length_a   1.000
_cell.length_b   1.000
_cell.length_c   1.000
_cell.angle_alpha   90.00
_cell.angle_beta   90.00
_cell.angle_gamma   90.00
#
_symmetry.space_group_name_H-M   'P 1'
#
loop_
_entity.id
_entity.type
_entity.pdbx_description
1 polymer ?
#
loop_
_entity_poly.entity_id
_entity_poly.type
_entity_poly.pdbx_seq_one_letter_code
_entity_poly.pdbx_strand_id
1 'polypeptide(L)'
;NLYFCSSIHDHTSSHCFMKLLQGNLKETLFEWPGKKGVGEMLKKSERVLKRNQCAYINDSIGLHRVENPSHTETAVSLHLYSPPFETCQTFDQRTGHKQKVKMTFYSQFGERTPYTSAVSQENN
;
A
#
# COMPACT_ATOMS: atom_id res chain seq x y z
N ASN A 1 -9.19 7.82 -17.12
CA ASN A 1 -9.18 6.53 -16.40
C ASN A 1 -8.17 6.58 -15.26
N LEU A 2 -8.62 6.99 -14.08
CA LEU A 2 -7.79 6.99 -12.87
C LEU A 2 -7.74 5.56 -12.34
N TYR A 3 -6.61 4.89 -12.54
CA TYR A 3 -6.33 3.60 -11.93
C TYR A 3 -5.87 3.87 -10.49
N PHE A 4 -6.69 3.54 -9.49
CA PHE A 4 -6.33 3.74 -8.08
C PHE A 4 -5.53 2.55 -7.57
N CYS A 5 -4.25 2.79 -7.32
CA CYS A 5 -3.28 1.78 -6.95
C CYS A 5 -2.30 2.36 -5.93
N SER A 6 -2.00 1.61 -4.88
CA SER A 6 -0.90 1.98 -3.98
C SER A 6 0.45 1.77 -4.65
N SER A 7 1.51 2.38 -4.12
CA SER A 7 2.86 1.90 -4.38
C SER A 7 3.07 0.49 -3.82
N ILE A 8 4.15 -0.19 -4.23
CA ILE A 8 4.65 -1.33 -3.47
C ILE A 8 5.22 -0.77 -2.16
N HIS A 9 4.81 -1.29 -1.00
CA HIS A 9 5.22 -0.72 0.29
C HIS A 9 5.36 -1.75 1.42
N ASP A 10 6.08 -1.32 2.47
CA ASP A 10 6.23 -2.00 3.74
C ASP A 10 5.25 -1.50 4.82
N HIS A 11 5.36 -2.06 6.02
CA HIS A 11 4.50 -1.77 7.17
C HIS A 11 5.26 -1.32 8.41
N THR A 12 6.54 -0.94 8.28
CA THR A 12 7.36 -0.35 9.36
C THR A 12 7.28 -1.16 10.67
N SER A 13 7.51 -2.46 10.55
CA SER A 13 7.47 -3.44 11.65
C SER A 13 6.14 -3.49 12.41
N SER A 14 5.04 -3.08 11.77
CA SER A 14 3.70 -3.11 12.33
C SER A 14 2.86 -4.23 11.71
N HIS A 15 1.87 -4.69 12.46
CA HIS A 15 0.82 -5.57 11.97
C HIS A 15 -0.14 -4.77 11.11
N CYS A 16 -0.51 -5.30 9.94
CA CYS A 16 -1.52 -4.73 9.05
C CYS A 16 -2.64 -5.74 8.83
N PHE A 17 -3.85 -5.35 9.22
CA PHE A 17 -5.08 -6.07 8.89
C PHE A 17 -5.87 -5.25 7.89
N MET A 18 -6.30 -5.86 6.80
CA MET A 18 -7.11 -5.21 5.76
C MET A 18 -8.39 -6.00 5.54
N LYS A 19 -9.54 -5.42 5.91
CA LYS A 19 -10.87 -6.00 5.68
C LYS A 19 -11.59 -5.26 4.57
N LEU A 20 -12.14 -5.99 3.61
CA LEU A 20 -12.88 -5.35 2.53
C LEU A 20 -14.34 -5.06 2.91
N LEU A 21 -14.77 -3.80 2.77
CA LEU A 21 -16.11 -3.33 3.10
C LEU A 21 -17.01 -3.19 1.87
N GLN A 22 -16.44 -2.77 0.74
CA GLN A 22 -17.13 -2.59 -0.54
C GLN A 22 -16.20 -2.90 -1.72
N GLY A 23 -16.75 -3.39 -2.84
CA GLY A 23 -16.01 -3.66 -4.07
C GLY A 23 -15.09 -4.88 -3.96
N ASN A 24 -14.00 -4.84 -4.73
CA ASN A 24 -12.95 -5.85 -4.75
C ASN A 24 -11.58 -5.14 -4.73
N LEU A 25 -10.58 -5.73 -4.06
CA LEU A 25 -9.19 -5.25 -4.14
C LEU A 25 -8.29 -6.39 -4.57
N LYS A 26 -7.38 -6.13 -5.52
CA LYS A 26 -6.29 -7.04 -5.86
C LYS A 26 -5.09 -6.71 -4.99
N GLU A 27 -4.62 -7.71 -4.25
CA GLU A 27 -3.38 -7.63 -3.48
C GLU A 27 -2.31 -8.43 -4.22
N THR A 28 -1.19 -7.78 -4.54
CA THR A 28 0.00 -8.43 -5.09
C THR A 28 1.11 -8.40 -4.06
N LEU A 29 1.62 -9.57 -3.66
CA LEU A 29 2.72 -9.72 -2.74
C LEU A 29 4.06 -9.77 -3.49
N PHE A 30 5.06 -9.10 -2.94
CA PHE A 30 6.42 -9.02 -3.47
C PHE A 30 7.44 -9.50 -2.43
N GLU A 31 8.54 -10.05 -2.92
CA GLU A 31 9.73 -10.27 -2.10
C GLU A 31 10.42 -8.95 -1.77
N TRP A 32 11.19 -8.96 -0.69
CA TRP A 32 12.11 -7.87 -0.41
C TRP A 32 13.20 -7.81 -1.48
N PRO A 33 13.62 -6.61 -1.93
CA PRO A 33 14.72 -6.51 -2.87
C PRO A 33 16.00 -7.08 -2.25
N GLY A 34 16.77 -7.83 -3.03
CA GLY A 34 18.03 -8.43 -2.57
C GLY A 34 19.10 -7.39 -2.19
N LYS A 35 20.19 -7.84 -1.56
CA LYS A 35 21.27 -6.97 -1.00
C LYS A 35 21.88 -5.97 -2.01
N LYS A 36 21.83 -6.25 -3.30
CA LYS A 36 22.32 -5.32 -4.33
C LYS A 36 21.33 -4.21 -4.68
N GLY A 37 20.06 -4.29 -4.25
CA GLY A 37 19.04 -3.26 -4.46
C GLY A 37 18.83 -2.88 -5.93
N VAL A 38 19.17 -3.79 -6.84
CA VAL A 38 19.19 -3.55 -8.29
C VAL A 38 18.50 -4.72 -8.96
N GLY A 39 17.31 -4.46 -9.50
CA GLY A 39 16.57 -5.39 -10.34
C GLY A 39 15.08 -5.31 -10.13
N GLU A 40 14.32 -5.93 -11.04
CA GLU A 40 12.88 -5.99 -10.96
C GLU A 40 12.44 -6.76 -9.70
N MET A 41 11.45 -6.21 -8.99
CA MET A 41 10.90 -6.82 -7.79
C MET A 41 10.13 -8.09 -8.15
N LEU A 42 10.45 -9.18 -7.45
CA LEU A 42 9.83 -10.47 -7.68
C LEU A 42 8.44 -10.54 -7.02
N LYS A 43 7.42 -10.80 -7.83
CA LYS A 43 6.06 -11.10 -7.36
C LYS A 43 6.02 -12.50 -6.75
N LYS A 44 5.60 -12.60 -5.49
CA LYS A 44 5.39 -13.88 -4.78
C LYS A 44 4.05 -14.51 -5.14
N SER A 45 2.99 -13.72 -5.12
CA SER A 45 1.63 -14.18 -5.36
C SER A 45 0.69 -13.00 -5.59
N GLU A 46 -0.51 -13.27 -6.08
CA GLU A 46 -1.60 -12.30 -6.06
C GLU A 46 -2.91 -12.95 -5.64
N ARG A 47 -3.82 -12.15 -5.11
CA ARG A 47 -5.18 -12.58 -4.80
C ARG A 47 -6.16 -11.41 -4.96
N VAL A 48 -7.43 -11.74 -5.20
CA VAL A 48 -8.53 -10.77 -5.16
C VAL A 48 -9.29 -10.96 -3.87
N LEU A 49 -9.32 -9.93 -3.04
CA LEU A 49 -10.14 -9.85 -1.84
C LEU A 49 -11.54 -9.38 -2.24
N LYS A 50 -12.54 -10.10 -1.76
CA LYS A 50 -13.96 -9.82 -1.91
C LYS A 50 -14.55 -9.26 -0.62
N ARG A 51 -15.75 -8.69 -0.70
CA ARG A 51 -16.46 -8.13 0.46
C ARG A 51 -16.44 -9.08 1.66
N ASN A 52 -16.21 -8.51 2.83
CA ASN A 52 -16.07 -9.16 4.14
C ASN A 52 -14.83 -10.04 4.35
N GLN A 53 -14.00 -10.32 3.33
CA GLN A 53 -12.74 -11.00 3.52
C GLN A 53 -11.74 -10.11 4.27
N CYS A 54 -10.88 -10.75 5.06
CA CYS A 54 -9.78 -10.12 5.77
C CYS A 54 -8.45 -10.67 5.26
N ALA A 55 -7.50 -9.78 5.01
CA ALA A 55 -6.11 -10.07 4.74
C ALA A 55 -5.25 -9.60 5.91
N TYR A 56 -4.10 -10.25 6.08
CA TYR A 56 -3.08 -9.92 7.06
C TYR A 56 -1.73 -9.86 6.39
N ILE A 57 -0.92 -8.86 6.75
CA ILE A 57 0.47 -8.73 6.34
C ILE A 57 1.30 -8.07 7.44
N ASN A 58 2.57 -8.42 7.48
CA ASN A 58 3.63 -7.67 8.16
C ASN A 58 4.94 -7.83 7.34
N ASP A 59 5.98 -7.09 7.73
CA ASP A 59 7.24 -7.06 7.00
C ASP A 59 7.92 -8.44 6.84
N SER A 60 7.65 -9.39 7.74
CA SER A 60 8.21 -10.75 7.64
C SER A 60 7.57 -11.60 6.53
N ILE A 61 6.34 -11.26 6.12
CA ILE A 61 5.62 -11.93 5.03
C ILE A 61 6.12 -11.42 3.68
N GLY A 62 6.33 -10.10 3.58
CA GLY A 62 6.82 -9.44 2.38
C GLY A 62 6.27 -8.02 2.23
N LEU A 63 6.41 -7.50 1.01
CA LEU A 63 5.88 -6.21 0.59
C LEU A 63 4.59 -6.43 -0.20
N HIS A 64 3.73 -5.41 -0.31
CA HIS A 64 2.55 -5.55 -1.14
C HIS A 64 2.15 -4.30 -1.90
N ARG A 65 1.32 -4.52 -2.92
CA ARG A 65 0.57 -3.49 -3.62
C ARG A 65 -0.90 -3.84 -3.58
N VAL A 66 -1.73 -2.84 -3.31
CA VAL A 66 -3.18 -2.97 -3.25
C VAL A 66 -3.78 -2.05 -4.31
N GLU A 67 -4.64 -2.61 -5.16
CA GLU A 67 -5.23 -1.89 -6.27
C GLU A 67 -6.71 -2.25 -6.43
N ASN A 68 -7.51 -1.29 -6.86
CA ASN A 68 -8.88 -1.55 -7.29
C ASN A 68 -8.84 -1.98 -8.78
N PRO A 69 -9.13 -3.26 -9.10
CA PRO A 69 -9.09 -3.72 -10.49
C PRO A 69 -10.28 -3.21 -11.31
N SER A 70 -11.32 -2.66 -10.67
CA SER A 70 -12.50 -2.15 -11.37
C SER A 70 -12.29 -0.74 -11.89
N HIS A 71 -12.70 -0.52 -13.14
CA HIS A 71 -12.73 0.81 -13.76
C HIS A 71 -14.07 1.54 -13.56
N THR A 72 -15.09 0.86 -13.03
CA THR A 72 -16.45 1.40 -12.88
C THR A 72 -16.95 1.40 -11.44
N GLU A 73 -16.41 0.53 -10.59
CA GLU A 73 -16.88 0.34 -9.21
C GLU A 73 -15.83 0.83 -8.21
N THR A 74 -16.28 1.50 -7.14
CA THR A 74 -15.42 1.90 -6.02
C THR A 74 -15.21 0.74 -5.05
N ALA A 75 -13.98 0.62 -4.53
CA ALA A 75 -13.64 -0.28 -3.44
C ALA A 75 -13.33 0.49 -2.15
N VAL A 76 -13.74 -0.07 -1.01
CA VAL A 76 -13.48 0.50 0.32
C VAL A 76 -12.98 -0.61 1.23
N SER A 77 -11.85 -0.39 1.88
CA SER A 77 -11.26 -1.28 2.88
C SER A 77 -11.11 -0.59 4.23
N LEU A 78 -11.22 -1.38 5.29
CA LEU A 78 -10.85 -1.00 6.66
C LEU A 78 -9.45 -1.52 6.95
N HIS A 79 -8.55 -0.63 7.38
CA HIS A 79 -7.20 -0.98 7.77
C HIS A 79 -7.00 -0.79 9.27
N LEU A 80 -6.35 -1.76 9.92
CA LEU A 80 -5.91 -1.66 11.31
C LEU A 80 -4.39 -1.91 11.36
N TYR A 81 -3.68 -0.93 11.91
CA TYR A 81 -2.23 -0.97 12.09
C TYR A 81 -1.87 -1.02 13.58
N SER A 82 -0.97 -1.92 13.97
CA SER A 82 -0.50 -2.03 15.36
C SER A 82 0.98 -2.45 15.44
N PRO A 83 1.88 -1.64 16.03
CA PRO A 83 1.63 -0.26 16.49
C PRO A 83 1.27 0.70 15.33
N PRO A 84 0.76 1.91 15.62
CA PRO A 84 0.56 2.92 14.59
C PRO A 84 1.91 3.46 14.09
N PHE A 85 1.94 3.90 12.83
CA PHE A 85 3.11 4.55 12.21
C PHE A 85 2.67 5.66 11.26
N GLU A 86 3.56 6.63 10.99
CA GLU A 86 3.29 7.77 10.09
C GLU A 86 4.10 7.72 8.80
N THR A 87 5.10 6.84 8.71
CA THR A 87 5.97 6.72 7.55
C THR A 87 6.13 5.28 7.15
N CYS A 88 6.22 5.00 5.86
CA CYS A 88 6.58 3.69 5.31
C CYS A 88 7.65 3.85 4.23
N GLN A 89 8.18 2.73 3.74
CA GLN A 89 8.98 2.69 2.53
C GLN A 89 8.09 2.31 1.35
N THR A 90 8.20 3.08 0.27
CA THR A 90 7.66 2.70 -1.04
C THR A 90 8.80 2.22 -1.94
N PHE A 91 8.49 1.31 -2.85
CA PHE A 91 9.47 0.66 -3.71
C PHE A 91 9.11 0.83 -5.18
N ASP A 92 10.11 1.18 -5.98
CA ASP A 92 10.02 1.13 -7.43
C ASP A 92 10.09 -0.33 -7.91
N GLN A 93 9.09 -0.77 -8.66
CA GLN A 93 9.00 -2.18 -9.07
C GLN A 93 10.16 -2.59 -9.99
N ARG A 94 10.69 -1.69 -10.82
CA ARG A 94 11.68 -2.04 -11.85
C ARG A 94 13.08 -2.16 -11.27
N THR A 95 13.37 -1.40 -10.22
CA THR A 95 14.71 -1.24 -9.67
C THR A 95 14.84 -1.81 -8.27
N GLY A 96 13.74 -1.92 -7.52
CA GLY A 96 13.76 -2.22 -6.09
C GLY A 96 14.25 -1.05 -5.23
N HIS A 97 14.51 0.11 -5.84
CA HIS A 97 14.88 1.33 -5.12
C HIS A 97 13.73 1.74 -4.19
N LYS A 98 14.09 2.17 -2.98
CA LYS A 98 13.13 2.47 -1.93
C LYS A 98 13.23 3.92 -1.48
N GLN A 99 12.08 4.51 -1.19
CA GLN A 99 11.98 5.87 -0.69
C GLN A 99 11.11 5.91 0.56
N LYS A 100 11.50 6.71 1.54
CA LYS A 100 10.70 6.91 2.75
C LYS A 100 9.61 7.94 2.45
N VAL A 101 8.35 7.57 2.69
CA VAL A 101 7.18 8.42 2.45
C VAL A 101 6.47 8.69 3.77
N LYS A 102 6.03 9.92 3.98
CA LYS A 102 5.12 10.29 5.08
C LYS A 102 3.67 10.12 4.62
N MET A 103 2.93 9.27 5.32
CA MET A 103 1.50 9.08 5.06
C MET A 103 0.71 10.26 5.63
N THR A 104 -0.35 10.64 4.93
CA THR A 104 -1.26 11.70 5.35
C THR A 104 -2.69 11.17 5.41
N PHE A 105 -3.46 11.69 6.36
CA PHE A 105 -4.88 11.37 6.46
C PHE A 105 -5.67 12.32 5.56
N TYR A 106 -6.55 11.78 4.72
CA TYR A 106 -7.52 12.57 3.95
C TYR A 106 -8.55 13.24 4.89
N SER A 107 -9.00 12.51 5.91
CA SER A 107 -9.91 12.99 6.96
C SER A 107 -9.60 12.27 8.26
N GLN A 108 -10.00 12.87 9.38
CA GLN A 108 -9.90 12.27 10.71
C GLN A 108 -11.25 12.42 11.41
N PHE A 109 -11.79 11.31 11.94
CA PHE A 109 -13.08 11.27 12.66
C PHE A 109 -14.27 11.87 11.87
N GLY A 110 -14.26 11.77 10.55
CA GLY A 110 -15.31 12.31 9.68
C GLY A 110 -15.06 13.72 9.16
N GLU A 111 -14.06 14.43 9.69
CA GLU A 111 -13.73 15.80 9.32
C GLU A 111 -12.53 15.87 8.36
N ARG A 112 -12.62 16.72 7.33
CA ARG A 112 -11.57 16.88 6.31
C ARG A 112 -10.31 17.51 6.93
N THR A 113 -9.14 16.92 6.70
CA THR A 113 -7.88 17.52 7.14
C THR A 113 -7.50 18.72 6.24
N PRO A 114 -6.85 19.77 6.80
CA PRO A 114 -6.35 20.87 5.99
C PRO A 114 -5.33 20.37 4.97
N TYR A 115 -5.43 20.84 3.73
CA TYR A 115 -4.41 20.55 2.72
C TYR A 115 -3.13 21.30 3.07
N THR A 116 -2.14 20.60 3.62
CA THR A 116 -0.76 21.10 3.71
C THR A 116 -0.01 20.57 2.51
N SER A 117 0.31 21.44 1.55
CA SER A 117 1.20 21.14 0.44
C SER A 117 2.60 20.85 0.98
N ALA A 118 2.88 19.59 1.32
CA ALA A 118 4.24 19.12 1.38
C ALA A 118 4.73 19.04 -0.06
N VAL A 119 5.63 19.96 -0.42
CA VAL A 119 6.30 20.00 -1.73
C VAL A 119 6.82 18.60 -2.02
N SER A 120 6.20 17.90 -2.98
CA SER A 120 6.76 16.69 -3.54
C SER A 120 8.01 17.10 -4.31
N GLN A 121 9.18 16.70 -3.82
CA GLN A 121 10.36 16.62 -4.68
C GLN A 121 10.11 15.49 -5.68
N GLU A 122 9.48 15.83 -6.80
CA GLU A 122 9.52 15.02 -8.01
C GLU A 122 10.97 15.05 -8.51
N ASN A 123 11.66 13.91 -8.44
CA ASN A 123 12.91 13.71 -9.15
C ASN A 123 12.60 12.94 -10.45
N ASN A 124 12.88 13.60 -11.58
CA ASN A 124 13.12 12.96 -12.88
C ASN A 124 14.13 11.82 -12.80
#